data_AF-A0A2H0G9V7-F1
#
_entry.id   AF-A0A2H0G9V7-F1
#
_cell.length_a   1.000
_cell.length_b   1.000
_cell.length_c   1.000
_cell.angle_alpha   90.00
_cell.angle_beta   90.00
_cell.angle_gamma   90.00
#
_symmetry.space_group_name_H-M   'P 1'
#
loop_
_entity.id
_entity.type
_entity.pdbx_description
1 polymer ?
#
loop_
_entity_poly.entity_id
_entity_poly.type
_entity_poly.pdbx_seq_one_letter_code
_entity_poly.pdbx_strand_id
1 'polypeptide(L)'
;MGKKTTYLFLSIFFIYWVLSSCSKKTEFEVSDLNPIANFSLTNKNLFLQLDYDNAFENGFVVPSVNQTPDGKFHFSFKIKNTSKQPKNFYYKIYYQNSSYKFDEKHDFSNENFYGSWEDLSITFKETEIIPADGSPHLITDNFRIIGNPRNEKQFFGSDKVGPATDNEIQNKINAIKNNPEWLKAVTEKAINNKINVETQIYKDAIYTTKLDRNSGETNNRWKRNIRVGNYEFLLVIFADKNELDKFIPDYIQNISLKNSDNNYVNPFSFFSKNNSSNYEKILVNDFLTLSASPSFSKGIFINKETFVDLNYDTTNYSSLCNENHQLQTQANFEQFISSFNAHFTFNNVPIIADVNGNKYSKKDYNNSLTKTHQFIKTPIEVSNCPCKTIMPDSVNNKVALFNPAVKDTNYRKENVGIITRHGLTYGKYSIKAKLPKLLNKDLLWNGLTNAIWLIYQNGEWNKRRNCSTKNGFVPKTYNGNGDINYMRETNYSEIDIEIVKAARYWPASSYGGDLSKKPKEPVSDSNKVMVTYTNWDLACDDAPKIKNGVFNIKFQDNNFELHRWDTWYQAVTGKYAALNDDLFGGDYYWFQIEWKPEEIIWRIGPEKDQLKTIGYVNSTYSSI
;
A
#
# COMPACT_ATOMS: atom_id res chain seq x y z
N MET A 1 -49.68 -13.35 -90.05
CA MET A 1 -50.45 -13.48 -88.81
C MET A 1 -49.48 -13.83 -87.69
N GLY A 2 -49.46 -13.01 -86.61
CA GLY A 2 -48.86 -13.28 -85.29
C GLY A 2 -47.33 -13.30 -85.22
N LYS A 3 -46.66 -12.22 -84.75
CA LYS A 3 -46.41 -11.83 -83.33
C LYS A 3 -45.38 -12.75 -82.61
N LYS A 4 -44.41 -12.32 -81.78
CA LYS A 4 -43.86 -11.01 -81.32
C LYS A 4 -42.90 -11.33 -80.13
N THR A 5 -41.90 -10.47 -79.87
CA THR A 5 -41.38 -10.04 -78.52
C THR A 5 -40.60 -11.05 -77.62
N THR A 6 -39.58 -10.72 -76.79
CA THR A 6 -38.74 -9.52 -76.51
C THR A 6 -37.59 -9.84 -75.52
N TYR A 7 -36.61 -8.91 -75.44
CA TYR A 7 -35.78 -8.47 -74.30
C TYR A 7 -34.73 -9.47 -73.73
N LEU A 8 -33.64 -9.08 -73.08
CA LEU A 8 -32.83 -7.85 -72.90
C LEU A 8 -31.83 -8.32 -71.82
N PHE A 9 -30.52 -8.34 -72.05
CA PHE A 9 -29.59 -8.39 -70.92
C PHE A 9 -28.45 -7.39 -71.11
N LEU A 10 -28.54 -6.38 -70.25
CA LEU A 10 -27.65 -5.24 -70.09
C LEU A 10 -26.22 -5.69 -69.79
N SER A 11 -25.30 -5.11 -70.54
CA SER A 11 -23.92 -4.83 -70.18
C SER A 11 -23.83 -4.06 -68.85
N ILE A 12 -23.14 -4.63 -67.86
CA ILE A 12 -22.71 -3.90 -66.65
C ILE A 12 -21.19 -3.77 -66.70
N PHE A 13 -20.78 -2.52 -66.95
CA PHE A 13 -19.47 -1.94 -66.66
C PHE A 13 -19.10 -2.23 -65.20
N PHE A 14 -18.12 -3.09 -64.97
CA PHE A 14 -17.47 -3.20 -63.66
C PHE A 14 -16.39 -2.12 -63.57
N ILE A 15 -16.81 -0.93 -63.12
CA ILE A 15 -15.89 0.13 -62.71
C ILE A 15 -15.14 -0.38 -61.48
N TYR A 16 -13.89 -0.76 -61.67
CA TYR A 16 -12.90 -0.88 -60.60
C TYR A 16 -12.61 0.53 -60.07
N TRP A 17 -13.49 1.02 -59.20
CA TRP A 17 -13.16 2.12 -58.30
C TRP A 17 -12.23 1.56 -57.24
N VAL A 18 -10.93 1.73 -57.47
CA VAL A 18 -9.91 1.63 -56.43
C VAL A 18 -10.26 2.72 -55.41
N LEU A 19 -11.00 2.35 -54.37
CA LEU A 19 -11.11 3.11 -53.14
C LEU A 19 -9.74 3.09 -52.49
N SER A 20 -8.84 3.94 -52.98
CA SER A 20 -7.71 4.42 -52.21
C SER A 20 -8.30 5.11 -50.99
N SER A 21 -8.39 4.38 -49.88
CA SER A 21 -8.52 4.98 -48.56
C SER A 21 -7.30 5.88 -48.38
N CYS A 22 -7.44 7.16 -48.73
CA CYS A 22 -6.51 8.20 -48.34
C CYS A 22 -6.61 8.33 -46.82
N SER A 23 -5.94 7.45 -46.08
CA SER A 23 -5.53 7.79 -44.73
C SER A 23 -4.68 9.04 -44.86
N LYS A 24 -5.21 10.20 -44.45
CA LYS A 24 -4.40 11.42 -44.34
C LYS A 24 -3.18 11.06 -43.50
N LYS A 25 -2.02 10.96 -44.15
CA LYS A 25 -0.76 10.80 -43.44
C LYS A 25 -0.54 12.09 -42.66
N THR A 26 -0.19 11.96 -41.39
CA THR A 26 0.28 13.08 -40.56
C THR A 26 1.37 13.85 -41.33
N GLU A 27 1.33 15.18 -41.27
CA GLU A 27 2.31 16.02 -41.98
C GLU A 27 3.67 16.10 -41.25
N PHE A 28 3.98 15.10 -40.44
CA PHE A 28 5.21 14.98 -39.68
C PHE A 28 5.43 13.54 -39.22
N GLU A 29 6.68 13.21 -38.89
CA GLU A 29 7.07 11.93 -38.32
C GLU A 29 7.78 12.19 -36.98
N VAL A 30 7.52 11.33 -35.98
CA VAL A 30 8.16 11.42 -34.66
C VAL A 30 8.98 10.16 -34.43
N SER A 31 10.18 10.31 -33.87
CA SER A 31 11.07 9.18 -33.59
C SER A 31 11.95 9.45 -32.36
N ASP A 32 12.69 8.41 -31.95
CA ASP A 32 13.79 8.50 -30.98
C ASP A 32 13.43 9.13 -29.63
N LEU A 33 12.23 8.83 -29.09
CA LEU A 33 11.89 9.22 -27.72
C LEU A 33 12.84 8.53 -26.73
N ASN A 34 13.62 9.34 -26.02
CA ASN A 34 14.37 8.96 -24.84
C ASN A 34 13.82 9.75 -23.63
N PRO A 35 13.00 9.14 -22.75
CA PRO A 35 12.36 9.83 -21.63
C PRO A 35 13.32 10.23 -20.50
N ILE A 36 14.57 9.74 -20.48
CA ILE A 36 15.55 9.95 -19.40
C ILE A 36 16.97 10.15 -19.97
N ALA A 37 17.08 11.02 -20.97
CA ALA A 37 18.29 11.35 -21.72
C ALA A 37 19.48 11.82 -20.86
N ASN A 38 19.25 12.34 -19.66
CA ASN A 38 20.32 12.72 -18.72
C ASN A 38 20.88 11.56 -17.88
N PHE A 39 20.43 10.32 -18.12
CA PHE A 39 21.01 9.13 -17.50
C PHE A 39 21.83 8.33 -18.52
N SER A 40 23.03 7.92 -18.12
CA SER A 40 23.81 6.97 -18.89
C SER A 40 23.21 5.56 -18.70
N LEU A 41 22.51 5.09 -19.72
CA LEU A 41 21.89 3.77 -19.72
C LEU A 41 22.91 2.72 -20.18
N THR A 42 23.49 2.00 -19.22
CA THR A 42 24.25 0.77 -19.51
C THR A 42 23.34 -0.39 -19.91
N ASN A 43 22.08 -0.35 -19.46
CA ASN A 43 21.01 -1.30 -19.78
C ASN A 43 19.78 -0.55 -20.35
N LYS A 44 18.88 -1.25 -21.05
CA LYS A 44 17.64 -0.65 -21.61
C LYS A 44 16.66 -0.06 -20.58
N ASN A 45 16.88 -0.30 -19.29
CA ASN A 45 15.99 0.11 -18.20
C ASN A 45 16.82 0.75 -17.06
N LEU A 46 16.41 1.94 -16.61
CA LEU A 46 17.00 2.62 -15.46
C LEU A 46 16.40 2.10 -14.16
N PHE A 47 17.24 1.72 -13.20
CA PHE A 47 16.79 1.37 -11.86
C PHE A 47 17.12 2.50 -10.88
N LEU A 48 16.11 3.01 -10.18
CA LEU A 48 16.28 3.99 -9.10
C LEU A 48 15.62 3.49 -7.81
N GLN A 49 16.27 3.78 -6.68
CA GLN A 49 15.64 3.68 -5.36
C GLN A 49 14.97 5.02 -5.02
N LEU A 50 13.81 4.98 -4.35
CA LEU A 50 13.21 6.19 -3.81
C LEU A 50 14.18 6.86 -2.83
N ASP A 51 14.34 8.18 -2.98
CA ASP A 51 15.14 8.98 -2.06
C ASP A 51 14.30 9.33 -0.82
N TYR A 52 14.76 8.89 0.35
CA TYR A 52 14.06 9.09 1.62
C TYR A 52 14.41 10.41 2.31
N ASP A 53 15.43 11.14 1.85
CA ASP A 53 15.83 12.40 2.46
C ASP A 53 14.69 13.43 2.37
N ASN A 54 14.22 13.91 3.53
CA ASN A 54 13.07 14.82 3.68
C ASN A 54 11.73 14.34 3.08
N ALA A 55 11.64 13.06 2.69
CA ALA A 55 10.44 12.50 2.07
C ALA A 55 9.27 12.38 3.05
N PHE A 56 9.53 12.37 4.36
CA PHE A 56 8.47 12.35 5.38
C PHE A 56 7.60 13.61 5.32
N GLU A 57 8.22 14.78 5.14
CA GLU A 57 7.50 16.07 5.10
C GLU A 57 7.04 16.40 3.68
N ASN A 58 7.90 16.20 2.68
CA ASN A 58 7.66 16.68 1.32
C ASN A 58 7.02 15.62 0.40
N GLY A 59 7.02 14.35 0.81
CA GLY A 59 6.72 13.22 -0.06
C GLY A 59 7.87 12.88 -1.00
N PHE A 60 7.76 11.75 -1.68
CA PHE A 60 8.76 11.33 -2.66
C PHE A 60 8.66 12.15 -3.95
N VAL A 61 9.83 12.46 -4.51
CA VAL A 61 10.01 13.00 -5.87
C VAL A 61 11.06 12.18 -6.59
N VAL A 62 10.87 11.96 -7.90
CA VAL A 62 11.83 11.20 -8.72
C VAL A 62 12.04 11.88 -10.08
N PRO A 63 13.30 12.21 -10.44
CA PRO A 63 14.48 12.12 -9.60
C PRO A 63 14.48 13.23 -8.53
N SER A 64 15.16 13.01 -7.42
CA SER A 64 15.50 14.06 -6.45
C SER A 64 16.82 14.77 -6.82
N VAL A 65 17.16 15.84 -6.10
CA VAL A 65 18.46 16.54 -6.26
C VAL A 65 19.67 15.67 -5.90
N ASN A 66 19.46 14.58 -5.16
CA ASN A 66 20.49 13.58 -4.89
C ASN A 66 20.66 12.57 -6.04
N GLN A 67 19.73 12.54 -6.98
CA GLN A 67 19.70 11.61 -8.11
C GLN A 67 20.08 12.28 -9.43
N THR A 68 19.72 13.56 -9.62
CA THR A 68 20.19 14.41 -10.72
C THR A 68 20.43 15.84 -10.24
N PRO A 69 21.33 16.63 -10.88
CA PRO A 69 21.69 17.96 -10.39
C PRO A 69 20.52 18.94 -10.21
N ASP A 70 19.49 18.84 -11.04
CA ASP A 70 18.29 19.67 -10.99
C ASP A 70 17.06 18.93 -10.44
N GLY A 71 17.24 17.66 -10.05
CA GLY A 71 16.15 16.77 -9.67
C GLY A 71 15.11 16.57 -10.77
N LYS A 72 15.49 16.55 -12.05
CA LYS A 72 14.54 16.25 -13.14
C LYS A 72 15.03 15.15 -14.07
N PHE A 73 14.08 14.47 -14.69
CA PHE A 73 14.33 13.69 -15.90
C PHE A 73 14.39 14.65 -17.07
N HIS A 74 15.45 14.56 -17.87
CA HIS A 74 15.53 15.25 -19.15
C HIS A 74 15.13 14.24 -20.21
N PHE A 75 14.27 14.63 -21.13
CA PHE A 75 13.88 13.78 -22.24
C PHE A 75 14.18 14.45 -23.57
N SER A 76 14.29 13.62 -24.60
CA SER A 76 14.49 14.08 -25.96
C SER A 76 13.69 13.24 -26.95
N PHE A 77 13.32 13.84 -28.08
CA PHE A 77 12.72 13.14 -29.21
C PHE A 77 13.00 13.91 -30.50
N LYS A 78 12.75 13.30 -31.66
CA LYS A 78 12.93 13.97 -32.95
C LYS A 78 11.61 14.16 -33.67
N ILE A 79 11.42 15.34 -34.25
CA ILE A 79 10.32 15.65 -35.17
C ILE A 79 10.91 15.87 -36.56
N LYS A 80 10.37 15.19 -37.56
CA LYS A 80 10.62 15.47 -38.97
C LYS A 80 9.36 16.12 -39.55
N ASN A 81 9.44 17.39 -39.93
CA ASN A 81 8.34 18.10 -40.58
C ASN A 81 8.28 17.69 -42.07
N THR A 82 7.21 17.00 -42.46
CA THR A 82 6.99 16.55 -43.85
C THR A 82 5.91 17.39 -44.56
N SER A 83 5.47 18.48 -43.93
CA SER A 83 4.57 19.44 -44.54
C SER A 83 5.30 20.32 -45.56
N LYS A 84 4.57 21.26 -46.19
CA LYS A 84 5.15 22.19 -47.16
C LYS A 84 5.71 23.47 -46.55
N GLN A 85 5.45 23.72 -45.27
CA GLN A 85 5.76 24.99 -44.62
C GLN A 85 6.42 24.75 -43.25
N PRO A 86 7.41 25.58 -42.86
CA PRO A 86 7.88 25.60 -41.49
C PRO A 86 6.69 25.88 -40.55
N LYS A 87 6.59 25.13 -39.46
CA LYS A 87 5.51 25.29 -38.48
C LYS A 87 5.90 24.80 -37.10
N ASN A 88 5.16 25.26 -36.11
CA ASN A 88 5.23 24.75 -34.75
C ASN A 88 4.46 23.43 -34.62
N PHE A 89 4.85 22.64 -33.64
CA PHE A 89 4.20 21.41 -33.19
C PHE A 89 3.91 21.49 -31.69
N TYR A 90 2.88 20.81 -31.24
CA TYR A 90 2.42 20.82 -29.84
C TYR A 90 2.60 19.45 -29.22
N TYR A 91 3.33 19.36 -28.11
CA TYR A 91 3.69 18.08 -27.50
C TYR A 91 3.37 18.00 -26.01
N LYS A 92 3.10 16.78 -25.55
CA LYS A 92 2.96 16.47 -24.13
C LYS A 92 3.48 15.08 -23.83
N ILE A 93 4.20 14.97 -22.71
CA ILE A 93 4.66 13.70 -22.15
C ILE A 93 3.79 13.30 -20.96
N TYR A 94 3.41 12.03 -20.91
CA TYR A 94 2.75 11.39 -19.78
C TYR A 94 3.61 10.23 -19.28
N TYR A 95 3.48 9.90 -18.00
CA TYR A 95 4.07 8.71 -17.40
C TYR A 95 3.01 7.94 -16.62
N GLN A 96 3.16 6.62 -16.50
CA GLN A 96 2.38 5.83 -15.57
C GLN A 96 3.15 4.62 -15.03
N ASN A 97 2.76 4.16 -13.85
CA ASN A 97 3.24 2.89 -13.32
C ASN A 97 2.57 1.73 -14.08
N SER A 98 3.36 0.86 -14.70
CA SER A 98 2.87 -0.27 -15.49
C SER A 98 2.81 -1.59 -14.70
N SER A 99 3.55 -1.69 -13.59
CA SER A 99 3.61 -2.93 -12.78
C SER A 99 2.36 -3.17 -11.92
N TYR A 100 1.76 -2.10 -11.38
CA TYR A 100 0.65 -2.18 -10.43
C TYR A 100 -0.48 -1.24 -10.85
N LYS A 101 -1.09 -1.59 -11.98
CA LYS A 101 -2.22 -0.87 -12.58
C LYS A 101 -3.36 -1.82 -12.91
N PHE A 102 -4.57 -1.28 -12.97
CA PHE A 102 -5.67 -1.92 -13.68
C PHE A 102 -5.39 -1.87 -15.19
N ASP A 103 -5.89 -2.86 -15.92
CA ASP A 103 -5.87 -2.83 -17.40
C ASP A 103 -6.55 -1.55 -17.92
N GLU A 104 -6.10 -1.02 -19.06
CA GLU A 104 -6.65 0.24 -19.60
C GLU A 104 -8.12 0.16 -20.01
N LYS A 105 -8.66 -1.05 -20.18
CA LYS A 105 -10.08 -1.29 -20.44
C LYS A 105 -10.89 -1.50 -19.17
N HIS A 106 -10.23 -1.67 -18.02
CA HIS A 106 -10.89 -1.84 -16.73
C HIS A 106 -11.61 -0.55 -16.30
N ASP A 107 -12.75 -0.68 -15.63
CA ASP A 107 -13.57 0.44 -15.18
C ASP A 107 -12.82 1.35 -14.19
N PHE A 108 -11.95 0.75 -13.37
CA PHE A 108 -11.05 1.45 -12.43
C PHE A 108 -9.69 1.88 -13.01
N SER A 109 -9.51 1.86 -14.33
CA SER A 109 -8.26 2.35 -14.96
C SER A 109 -7.97 3.83 -14.66
N ASN A 110 -8.99 4.61 -14.29
CA ASN A 110 -8.85 5.97 -13.79
C ASN A 110 -8.15 6.07 -12.42
N GLU A 111 -8.05 4.98 -11.65
CA GLU A 111 -7.37 4.96 -10.35
C GLU A 111 -5.85 4.72 -10.47
N ASN A 112 -5.38 4.31 -11.66
CA ASN A 112 -3.98 4.09 -11.95
C ASN A 112 -3.10 5.29 -11.57
N PHE A 113 -1.83 5.04 -11.23
CA PHE A 113 -0.88 6.11 -10.94
C PHE A 113 -0.26 6.61 -12.24
N TYR A 114 -0.64 7.83 -12.64
CA TYR A 114 -0.14 8.49 -13.85
C TYR A 114 0.02 9.99 -13.64
N GLY A 115 0.89 10.61 -14.43
CA GLY A 115 1.19 12.05 -14.37
C GLY A 115 1.70 12.62 -15.69
N SER A 116 2.06 13.89 -15.68
CA SER A 116 2.65 14.62 -16.83
C SER A 116 3.66 15.66 -16.34
N TRP A 117 3.47 16.94 -16.66
CA TRP A 117 4.22 18.05 -16.09
C TRP A 117 3.97 18.20 -14.58
N GLU A 118 4.96 18.70 -13.86
CA GLU A 118 4.83 19.06 -12.44
C GLU A 118 3.85 20.24 -12.25
N ASP A 119 3.96 21.24 -13.13
CA ASP A 119 2.97 22.32 -13.25
C ASP A 119 1.84 21.90 -14.21
N LEU A 120 0.67 21.63 -13.65
CA LEU A 120 -0.51 21.18 -14.40
C LEU A 120 -1.20 22.29 -15.19
N SER A 121 -0.84 23.56 -14.99
CA SER A 121 -1.29 24.65 -15.86
C SER A 121 -0.69 24.54 -17.25
N ILE A 122 0.45 23.84 -17.38
CA ILE A 122 1.05 23.49 -18.66
C ILE A 122 0.21 22.38 -19.30
N THR A 123 -0.42 22.66 -20.44
CA THR A 123 -1.13 21.64 -21.24
C THR A 123 -0.14 20.99 -22.21
N PHE A 124 -0.24 21.26 -23.50
CA PHE A 124 0.74 20.88 -24.51
C PHE A 124 1.69 22.06 -24.73
N LYS A 125 3.00 21.80 -24.70
CA LYS A 125 4.01 22.80 -25.01
C LYS A 125 4.14 22.95 -26.52
N GLU A 126 4.40 24.18 -26.96
CA GLU A 126 4.73 24.49 -28.35
C GLU A 126 6.24 24.32 -28.56
N THR A 127 6.63 23.73 -29.69
CA THR A 127 8.01 23.68 -30.16
C THR A 127 8.41 25.01 -30.79
N GLU A 128 9.71 25.24 -30.98
CA GLU A 128 10.15 26.24 -31.96
C GLU A 128 9.69 25.86 -33.38
N ILE A 129 9.73 26.81 -34.31
CA ILE A 129 9.36 26.55 -35.71
C ILE A 129 10.30 25.49 -36.30
N ILE A 130 9.75 24.35 -36.71
CA ILE A 130 10.51 23.28 -37.33
C ILE A 130 10.49 23.45 -38.86
N PRO A 131 11.65 23.61 -39.53
CA PRO A 131 11.74 23.74 -40.98
C PRO A 131 11.08 22.58 -41.72
N ALA A 132 10.41 22.86 -42.85
CA ALA A 132 9.90 21.85 -43.78
C ALA A 132 10.99 21.30 -44.71
N ASP A 133 12.12 20.88 -44.13
CA ASP A 133 13.29 20.37 -44.84
C ASP A 133 13.34 18.84 -44.91
N GLY A 134 12.34 18.15 -44.34
CA GLY A 134 12.29 16.70 -44.29
C GLY A 134 13.38 16.06 -43.42
N SER A 135 14.11 16.85 -42.63
CA SER A 135 15.15 16.36 -41.73
C SER A 135 14.63 16.22 -40.29
N PRO A 136 15.14 15.27 -39.49
CA PRO A 136 14.77 15.16 -38.08
C PRO A 136 15.40 16.29 -37.24
N HIS A 137 14.58 17.02 -36.49
CA HIS A 137 14.99 18.07 -35.56
C HIS A 137 14.82 17.59 -34.12
N LEU A 138 15.85 17.80 -33.28
CA LEU A 138 15.87 17.36 -31.89
C LEU A 138 15.08 18.32 -31.01
N ILE A 139 14.18 17.77 -30.19
CA ILE A 139 13.48 18.48 -29.14
C ILE A 139 13.92 17.91 -27.79
N THR A 140 14.20 18.80 -26.84
CA THR A 140 14.59 18.44 -25.47
C THR A 140 13.77 19.20 -24.46
N ASP A 141 13.38 18.54 -23.38
CA ASP A 141 12.64 19.16 -22.27
C ASP A 141 12.80 18.30 -21.00
N ASN A 142 12.12 18.65 -19.91
CA ASN A 142 12.26 17.96 -18.62
C ASN A 142 10.93 17.80 -17.87
N PHE A 143 10.87 16.79 -17.01
CA PHE A 143 9.76 16.54 -16.11
C PHE A 143 10.25 15.87 -14.82
N ARG A 144 9.33 15.71 -13.87
CA ARG A 144 9.55 15.03 -12.58
C ARG A 144 8.33 14.18 -12.25
N ILE A 145 8.57 13.00 -11.69
CA ILE A 145 7.53 12.15 -11.10
C ILE A 145 7.35 12.57 -9.65
N ILE A 146 6.12 12.87 -9.25
CA ILE A 146 5.79 13.39 -7.91
C ILE A 146 4.60 12.64 -7.33
N GLY A 147 4.46 12.68 -6.00
CA GLY A 147 3.22 12.25 -5.33
C GLY A 147 2.00 13.10 -5.75
N ASN A 148 0.79 12.56 -5.61
CA ASN A 148 -0.47 13.20 -6.03
C ASN A 148 -0.38 13.95 -7.39
N PRO A 149 0.11 13.33 -8.48
CA PRO A 149 0.47 14.04 -9.73
C PRO A 149 -0.70 14.74 -10.42
N ARG A 150 -1.95 14.49 -9.99
CA ARG A 150 -3.19 15.09 -10.51
C ARG A 150 -3.73 16.25 -9.65
N ASN A 151 -3.02 16.66 -8.58
CA ASN A 151 -3.51 17.68 -7.65
C ASN A 151 -4.92 17.38 -7.10
N GLU A 152 -5.21 16.13 -6.73
CA GLU A 152 -6.54 15.82 -6.20
C GLU A 152 -6.73 16.45 -4.83
N LYS A 153 -7.84 17.18 -4.67
CA LYS A 153 -8.14 17.98 -3.49
C LYS A 153 -8.24 17.16 -2.20
N GLN A 154 -8.58 15.87 -2.28
CA GLN A 154 -8.60 14.99 -1.10
C GLN A 154 -7.23 14.84 -0.42
N PHE A 155 -6.13 15.09 -1.14
CA PHE A 155 -4.78 15.05 -0.58
C PHE A 155 -4.27 16.43 -0.17
N PHE A 156 -5.11 17.47 -0.14
CA PHE A 156 -4.72 18.78 0.35
C PHE A 156 -4.84 18.82 1.88
N GLY A 157 -4.25 19.84 2.51
CA GLY A 157 -4.30 20.03 3.96
C GLY A 157 -3.27 21.05 4.43
N SER A 158 -2.96 21.01 5.72
CA SER A 158 -1.90 21.85 6.30
C SER A 158 -0.54 21.45 5.73
N ASP A 159 0.37 22.41 5.73
CA ASP A 159 1.81 22.26 5.52
C ASP A 159 2.55 21.55 6.67
N LYS A 160 1.88 21.34 7.81
CA LYS A 160 2.45 20.66 8.97
C LYS A 160 2.26 19.15 8.89
N VAL A 161 3.36 18.41 8.97
CA VAL A 161 3.39 16.94 8.89
C VAL A 161 3.88 16.32 10.20
N GLY A 162 3.36 15.13 10.53
CA GLY A 162 3.77 14.37 11.72
C GLY A 162 2.99 14.72 13.00
N PRO A 163 3.53 14.34 14.18
CA PRO A 163 2.91 14.62 15.48
C PRO A 163 2.68 16.11 15.76
N ALA A 164 1.75 16.42 16.67
CA ALA A 164 1.57 17.79 17.13
C ALA A 164 2.77 18.24 17.99
N THR A 165 3.24 19.49 17.78
CA THR A 165 4.29 20.06 18.63
C THR A 165 3.73 20.37 20.02
N ASP A 166 4.60 20.42 21.04
CA ASP A 166 4.17 20.77 22.40
C ASP A 166 3.48 22.14 22.46
N ASN A 167 3.99 23.12 21.69
CA ASN A 167 3.39 24.43 21.63
C ASN A 167 1.95 24.40 21.07
N GLU A 168 1.70 23.62 20.02
CA GLU A 168 0.35 23.47 19.47
C GLU A 168 -0.60 22.79 20.45
N ILE A 169 -0.12 21.73 21.12
CA ILE A 169 -0.88 21.02 22.13
C ILE A 169 -1.21 21.96 23.30
N GLN A 170 -0.24 22.70 23.83
CA GLN A 170 -0.47 23.64 24.94
C GLN A 170 -1.45 24.76 24.56
N ASN A 171 -1.34 25.31 23.36
CA ASN A 171 -2.31 26.30 22.87
C ASN A 171 -3.73 25.72 22.82
N LYS A 172 -3.88 24.46 22.40
CA LYS A 172 -5.18 23.81 22.35
C LYS A 172 -5.71 23.44 23.74
N ILE A 173 -4.85 23.01 24.67
CA ILE A 173 -5.19 22.80 26.08
C ILE A 173 -5.74 24.10 26.68
N ASN A 174 -5.06 25.22 26.47
CA ASN A 174 -5.51 26.53 26.95
C ASN A 174 -6.87 26.92 26.35
N ALA A 175 -7.08 26.65 25.06
CA ALA A 175 -8.36 26.88 24.40
C ALA A 175 -9.50 26.03 25.00
N ILE A 176 -9.24 24.76 25.32
CA ILE A 176 -10.21 23.88 25.99
C ILE A 176 -10.54 24.43 27.39
N LYS A 177 -9.52 24.76 28.19
CA LYS A 177 -9.69 25.25 29.57
C LYS A 177 -10.43 26.59 29.64
N ASN A 178 -10.22 27.46 28.65
CA ASN A 178 -10.87 28.77 28.58
C ASN A 178 -12.28 28.72 27.97
N ASN A 179 -12.76 27.57 27.50
CA ASN A 179 -14.11 27.38 26.99
C ASN A 179 -14.93 26.50 27.96
N PRO A 180 -15.86 27.08 28.75
CA PRO A 180 -16.62 26.35 29.76
C PRO A 180 -17.45 25.18 29.22
N GLU A 181 -18.05 25.33 28.03
CA GLU A 181 -18.86 24.28 27.40
C GLU A 181 -17.99 23.10 26.96
N TRP A 182 -16.84 23.40 26.34
CA TRP A 182 -15.91 22.37 25.90
C TRP A 182 -15.29 21.63 27.10
N LEU A 183 -14.86 22.37 28.13
CA LEU A 183 -14.31 21.77 29.34
C LEU A 183 -15.33 20.84 30.03
N LYS A 184 -16.60 21.23 30.05
CA LYS A 184 -17.68 20.38 30.57
C LYS A 184 -17.80 19.07 29.78
N ALA A 185 -17.84 19.13 28.45
CA ALA A 185 -17.91 17.94 27.61
C ALA A 185 -16.70 17.01 27.78
N VAL A 186 -15.49 17.59 27.89
CA VAL A 186 -14.25 16.84 28.16
C VAL A 186 -14.29 16.18 29.53
N THR A 187 -14.83 16.85 30.55
CA THR A 187 -14.97 16.31 31.91
C THR A 187 -15.94 15.12 31.93
N GLU A 188 -17.09 15.23 31.25
CA GLU A 188 -18.05 14.13 31.09
C GLU A 188 -17.42 12.93 30.38
N LYS A 189 -16.64 13.18 29.32
CA LYS A 189 -15.88 12.15 28.60
C LYS A 189 -14.84 11.48 29.50
N ALA A 190 -14.14 12.23 30.34
CA ALA A 190 -13.16 11.68 31.29
C ALA A 190 -13.81 10.72 32.30
N ILE A 191 -15.00 11.07 32.82
CA ILE A 191 -15.80 10.22 33.71
C ILE A 191 -16.19 8.92 33.00
N ASN A 192 -16.74 9.02 31.79
CA ASN A 192 -17.15 7.85 31.00
C ASN A 192 -15.97 6.91 30.69
N ASN A 193 -14.80 7.49 30.39
CA ASN A 193 -13.57 6.76 30.08
C ASN A 193 -12.81 6.30 31.34
N LYS A 194 -13.24 6.70 32.54
CA LYS A 194 -12.59 6.40 33.82
C LYS A 194 -11.11 6.84 33.87
N ILE A 195 -10.82 8.03 33.35
CA ILE A 195 -9.50 8.65 33.41
C ILE A 195 -9.56 10.03 34.06
N ASN A 196 -8.42 10.57 34.46
CA ASN A 196 -8.37 11.94 35.01
C ASN A 196 -8.67 12.98 33.92
N VAL A 197 -9.24 14.12 34.34
CA VAL A 197 -9.70 15.18 33.42
C VAL A 197 -8.53 15.77 32.61
N GLU A 198 -7.37 16.00 33.23
CA GLU A 198 -6.19 16.55 32.54
C GLU A 198 -5.69 15.63 31.40
N THR A 199 -5.75 14.31 31.59
CA THR A 199 -5.41 13.32 30.55
C THR A 199 -6.41 13.37 29.41
N GLN A 200 -7.70 13.53 29.71
CA GLN A 200 -8.72 13.67 28.67
C GLN A 200 -8.56 15.00 27.91
N ILE A 201 -8.26 16.11 28.60
CA ILE A 201 -7.95 17.41 27.99
C ILE A 201 -6.77 17.28 27.02
N TYR A 202 -5.69 16.63 27.44
CA TYR A 202 -4.51 16.41 26.59
C TYR A 202 -4.85 15.57 25.34
N LYS A 203 -5.60 14.46 25.52
CA LYS A 203 -6.03 13.61 24.41
C LYS A 203 -6.91 14.36 23.41
N ASP A 204 -7.85 15.16 23.89
CA ASP A 204 -8.73 15.97 23.04
C ASP A 204 -7.95 17.11 22.36
N ALA A 205 -6.96 17.71 23.03
CA ALA A 205 -6.07 18.70 22.44
C ALA A 205 -5.28 18.13 21.26
N ILE A 206 -4.69 16.93 21.38
CA ILE A 206 -4.03 16.23 20.27
C ILE A 206 -5.04 15.96 19.14
N TYR A 207 -6.19 15.39 19.46
CA TYR A 207 -7.22 15.04 18.48
C TYR A 207 -7.66 16.26 17.67
N THR A 208 -8.01 17.37 18.33
CA THR A 208 -8.44 18.59 17.64
C THR A 208 -7.30 19.21 16.85
N THR A 209 -6.07 19.21 17.36
CA THR A 209 -4.91 19.73 16.61
C THR A 209 -4.70 18.96 15.30
N LYS A 210 -4.86 17.64 15.32
CA LYS A 210 -4.78 16.82 14.09
C LYS A 210 -5.94 17.08 13.13
N LEU A 211 -7.14 17.27 13.66
CA LEU A 211 -8.30 17.64 12.85
C LEU A 211 -8.07 18.99 12.15
N ASP A 212 -7.56 19.99 12.86
CA ASP A 212 -7.27 21.30 12.27
C ASP A 212 -6.27 21.18 11.10
N ARG A 213 -5.27 20.31 11.22
CA ARG A 213 -4.27 20.03 10.16
C ARG A 213 -4.81 19.33 8.92
N ASN A 214 -6.03 18.78 8.95
CA ASN A 214 -6.66 18.24 7.75
C ASN A 214 -7.12 19.33 6.79
N SER A 215 -7.24 20.58 7.26
CA SER A 215 -7.60 21.74 6.43
C SER A 215 -6.36 22.46 5.90
N GLY A 216 -6.46 23.04 4.70
CA GLY A 216 -5.41 23.84 4.08
C GLY A 216 -5.30 23.62 2.57
N GLU A 217 -4.53 24.50 1.90
CA GLU A 217 -4.37 24.50 0.44
C GLU A 217 -3.04 23.87 -0.01
N THR A 218 -2.25 23.31 0.90
CA THR A 218 -0.99 22.65 0.56
C THR A 218 -1.26 21.26 -0.01
N ASN A 219 -0.71 20.97 -1.18
CA ASN A 219 -0.77 19.64 -1.75
C ASN A 219 0.19 18.71 -1.00
N ASN A 220 -0.35 17.87 -0.11
CA ASN A 220 0.41 16.91 0.67
C ASN A 220 0.76 15.69 -0.20
N ARG A 221 1.81 15.83 -1.01
CA ARG A 221 2.29 14.83 -1.98
C ARG A 221 2.55 13.46 -1.34
N TRP A 222 2.96 13.44 -0.06
CA TRP A 222 3.19 12.24 0.74
C TRP A 222 1.92 11.39 0.98
N LYS A 223 0.70 11.97 0.89
CA LYS A 223 -0.55 11.22 1.06
C LYS A 223 -0.84 10.29 -0.12
N ARG A 224 -0.40 10.65 -1.34
CA ARG A 224 -0.45 9.75 -2.51
C ARG A 224 0.93 9.59 -3.10
N ASN A 225 1.74 8.78 -2.43
CA ASN A 225 3.12 8.53 -2.82
C ASN A 225 3.25 7.92 -4.22
N ILE A 226 4.43 8.16 -4.80
CA ILE A 226 4.93 7.49 -6.00
C ILE A 226 4.81 5.96 -5.84
N ARG A 227 4.48 5.26 -6.92
CA ARG A 227 4.38 3.79 -6.93
C ARG A 227 5.75 3.17 -7.23
N VAL A 228 6.07 2.07 -6.58
CA VAL A 228 7.22 1.23 -6.95
C VAL A 228 6.89 0.38 -8.18
N GLY A 229 7.89 -0.18 -8.85
CA GLY A 229 7.74 -0.97 -10.06
C GLY A 229 8.12 -0.21 -11.32
N ASN A 230 7.76 -0.78 -12.47
CA ASN A 230 8.10 -0.25 -13.78
C ASN A 230 7.21 0.93 -14.17
N TYR A 231 7.78 1.82 -14.96
CA TYR A 231 7.12 2.97 -15.55
C TYR A 231 7.22 2.94 -17.07
N GLU A 232 6.15 3.39 -17.70
CA GLU A 232 6.05 3.61 -19.13
C GLU A 232 5.74 5.07 -19.43
N PHE A 233 6.17 5.52 -20.61
CA PHE A 233 6.12 6.92 -21.04
C PHE A 233 5.38 7.04 -22.36
N LEU A 234 4.45 7.98 -22.43
CA LEU A 234 3.66 8.27 -23.62
C LEU A 234 3.89 9.71 -24.05
N LEU A 235 4.46 9.89 -25.24
CA LEU A 235 4.57 11.19 -25.90
C LEU A 235 3.46 11.31 -26.94
N VAL A 236 2.76 12.44 -26.94
CA VAL A 236 1.71 12.76 -27.92
C VAL A 236 2.03 14.11 -28.55
N ILE A 237 1.97 14.18 -29.88
CA ILE A 237 2.31 15.38 -30.65
C ILE A 237 1.23 15.68 -31.68
N PHE A 238 0.88 16.95 -31.80
CA PHE A 238 -0.05 17.50 -32.78
C PHE A 238 0.65 18.52 -33.69
N ALA A 239 0.20 18.60 -34.93
CA ALA A 239 0.70 19.57 -35.91
C ALA A 239 -0.14 20.84 -36.03
N ASP A 240 -1.33 20.86 -35.41
CA ASP A 240 -2.28 21.98 -35.44
C ASP A 240 -2.95 22.15 -34.08
N LYS A 241 -2.91 23.36 -33.54
CA LYS A 241 -3.51 23.73 -32.26
C LYS A 241 -5.03 23.62 -32.26
N ASN A 242 -5.69 23.98 -33.36
CA ASN A 242 -7.14 23.91 -33.47
C ASN A 242 -7.62 22.45 -33.47
N GLU A 243 -6.89 21.55 -34.14
CA GLU A 243 -7.19 20.12 -34.11
C GLU A 243 -6.94 19.53 -32.72
N LEU A 244 -5.87 19.98 -32.03
CA LEU A 244 -5.61 19.60 -30.65
C LEU A 244 -6.76 20.01 -29.71
N ASP A 245 -7.18 21.27 -29.75
CA ASP A 245 -8.22 21.81 -28.87
C ASP A 245 -9.61 21.22 -29.18
N LYS A 246 -9.85 20.84 -30.43
CA LYS A 246 -11.08 20.17 -30.86
C LYS A 246 -11.12 18.70 -30.45
N PHE A 247 -9.99 18.00 -30.54
CA PHE A 247 -9.94 16.55 -30.38
C PHE A 247 -9.63 16.11 -28.95
N ILE A 248 -8.77 16.85 -28.23
CA ILE A 248 -8.32 16.48 -26.88
C ILE A 248 -9.12 17.26 -25.84
N PRO A 249 -9.96 16.57 -25.04
CA PRO A 249 -10.70 17.22 -23.96
C PRO A 249 -9.77 17.87 -22.93
N ASP A 250 -10.24 18.94 -22.30
CA ASP A 250 -9.49 19.69 -21.30
C ASP A 250 -8.96 18.83 -20.15
N TYR A 251 -9.67 17.76 -19.76
CA TYR A 251 -9.24 16.83 -18.71
C TYR A 251 -8.14 15.83 -19.12
N ILE A 252 -7.86 15.72 -20.42
CA ILE A 252 -6.67 15.01 -20.94
C ILE A 252 -5.52 16.01 -21.10
N GLN A 253 -5.83 17.24 -21.53
CA GLN A 253 -4.84 18.32 -21.60
C GLN A 253 -4.31 18.69 -20.21
N ASN A 254 -5.19 18.79 -19.22
CA ASN A 254 -4.90 19.03 -17.82
C ASN A 254 -5.46 17.89 -16.95
N ILE A 255 -4.57 17.01 -16.51
CA ILE A 255 -4.92 15.80 -15.76
C ILE A 255 -5.42 16.06 -14.33
N SER A 256 -5.45 17.32 -13.84
CA SER A 256 -6.14 17.65 -12.58
C SER A 256 -7.65 17.80 -12.74
N LEU A 257 -8.13 17.96 -13.97
CA LEU A 257 -9.55 18.11 -14.23
C LEU A 257 -10.21 16.73 -14.35
N LYS A 258 -11.50 16.73 -14.05
CA LYS A 258 -12.37 15.56 -14.19
C LYS A 258 -13.27 15.75 -15.41
N ASN A 259 -13.75 14.64 -15.96
CA ASN A 259 -14.75 14.66 -17.01
C ASN A 259 -16.14 15.05 -16.46
N SER A 260 -17.14 15.07 -17.35
CA SER A 260 -18.54 15.36 -17.01
C SER A 260 -19.13 14.42 -15.95
N ASP A 261 -18.61 13.20 -15.83
CA ASP A 261 -19.06 12.19 -14.88
C ASP A 261 -18.31 12.29 -13.54
N ASN A 262 -17.59 13.39 -13.30
CA ASN A 262 -16.78 13.64 -12.10
C ASN A 262 -15.67 12.58 -11.88
N ASN A 263 -15.19 11.98 -12.97
CA ASN A 263 -14.11 11.00 -12.98
C ASN A 263 -12.83 11.60 -13.58
N TYR A 264 -11.69 11.24 -13.00
CA TYR A 264 -10.42 11.39 -13.71
C TYR A 264 -10.37 10.42 -14.89
N VAL A 265 -9.62 10.75 -15.94
CA VAL A 265 -9.43 9.87 -17.09
C VAL A 265 -7.95 9.63 -17.30
N ASN A 266 -7.55 8.35 -17.38
CA ASN A 266 -6.16 7.98 -17.64
C ASN A 266 -5.79 8.29 -19.10
N PRO A 267 -4.77 9.12 -19.37
CA PRO A 267 -4.31 9.40 -20.74
C PRO A 267 -3.94 8.14 -21.52
N PHE A 268 -3.36 7.12 -20.87
CA PHE A 268 -3.01 5.86 -21.54
C PHE A 268 -4.26 5.12 -22.03
N SER A 269 -5.29 5.02 -21.17
CA SER A 269 -6.61 4.49 -21.56
C SER A 269 -7.28 5.31 -22.67
N PHE A 270 -7.22 6.64 -22.57
CA PHE A 270 -7.78 7.53 -23.58
C PHE A 270 -7.13 7.31 -24.95
N PHE A 271 -5.81 7.38 -25.02
CA PHE A 271 -5.07 7.23 -26.28
C PHE A 271 -5.04 5.79 -26.78
N SER A 272 -5.23 4.77 -25.93
CA SER A 272 -5.38 3.39 -26.41
C SER A 272 -6.71 3.15 -27.12
N LYS A 273 -7.77 3.89 -26.73
CA LYS A 273 -9.12 3.78 -27.29
C LYS A 273 -9.35 4.71 -28.49
N ASN A 274 -8.67 5.85 -28.54
CA ASN A 274 -8.91 6.90 -29.52
C ASN A 274 -7.71 7.07 -30.46
N ASN A 275 -7.61 6.28 -31.53
CA ASN A 275 -6.62 6.53 -32.59
C ASN A 275 -7.12 7.58 -33.58
N SER A 276 -6.24 8.51 -34.00
CA SER A 276 -6.56 9.54 -34.98
C SER A 276 -5.34 9.83 -35.85
N SER A 277 -5.58 10.23 -37.11
CA SER A 277 -4.54 10.75 -38.01
C SER A 277 -4.13 12.19 -37.70
N ASN A 278 -4.72 12.83 -36.68
CA ASN A 278 -4.45 14.22 -36.33
C ASN A 278 -3.20 14.38 -35.42
N TYR A 279 -2.71 13.29 -34.85
CA TYR A 279 -1.59 13.29 -33.92
C TYR A 279 -0.72 12.05 -34.11
N GLU A 280 0.54 12.16 -33.70
CA GLU A 280 1.45 11.03 -33.56
C GLU A 280 1.67 10.73 -32.07
N LYS A 281 1.92 9.46 -31.75
CA LYS A 281 2.29 9.06 -30.39
C LYS A 281 3.41 8.05 -30.37
N ILE A 282 4.25 8.13 -29.34
CA ILE A 282 5.28 7.13 -29.05
C ILE A 282 5.07 6.64 -27.62
N LEU A 283 4.93 5.32 -27.47
CA LEU A 283 4.89 4.64 -26.19
C LEU A 283 6.22 3.93 -25.97
N VAL A 284 6.85 4.18 -24.82
CA VAL A 284 8.08 3.51 -24.39
C VAL A 284 7.78 2.78 -23.08
N ASN A 285 7.93 1.45 -23.10
CA ASN A 285 7.64 0.58 -21.96
C ASN A 285 8.91 0.22 -21.19
N ASP A 286 8.73 -0.08 -19.88
CA ASP A 286 9.77 -0.63 -18.99
C ASP A 286 11.12 0.12 -19.04
N PHE A 287 11.05 1.45 -19.10
CA PHE A 287 12.24 2.29 -19.24
C PHE A 287 12.82 2.77 -17.89
N LEU A 288 11.98 2.75 -16.85
CA LEU A 288 12.33 3.09 -15.48
C LEU A 288 11.70 2.09 -14.51
N THR A 289 12.49 1.54 -13.59
CA THR A 289 12.02 0.75 -12.45
C THR A 289 12.34 1.47 -11.16
N LEU A 290 11.30 1.72 -10.34
CA LEU A 290 11.44 2.28 -9.01
C LEU A 290 11.34 1.20 -7.94
N SER A 291 12.13 1.35 -6.88
CA SER A 291 12.06 0.49 -5.70
C SER A 291 12.20 1.30 -4.40
N ALA A 292 11.72 0.73 -3.31
CA ALA A 292 11.83 1.33 -1.98
C ALA A 292 12.70 0.43 -1.10
N SER A 293 13.65 1.02 -0.39
CA SER A 293 14.53 0.32 0.54
C SER A 293 14.77 1.18 1.78
N PRO A 294 13.77 1.32 2.68
CA PRO A 294 13.91 2.15 3.86
C PRO A 294 15.07 1.65 4.75
N SER A 295 15.85 2.59 5.28
CA SER A 295 17.05 2.31 6.07
C SER A 295 16.79 2.45 7.57
N PHE A 296 17.39 1.57 8.36
CA PHE A 296 17.52 1.69 9.82
C PHE A 296 18.68 2.60 10.25
N SER A 297 19.55 3.00 9.32
CA SER A 297 20.71 3.85 9.64
C SER A 297 20.35 5.24 10.19
N LYS A 298 19.11 5.69 9.94
CA LYS A 298 18.57 6.97 10.43
C LYS A 298 17.82 6.83 11.77
N GLY A 299 17.86 5.65 12.41
CA GLY A 299 17.25 5.41 13.70
C GLY A 299 15.74 5.11 13.65
N ILE A 300 15.13 5.11 14.83
CA ILE A 300 13.71 4.83 15.08
C ILE A 300 13.10 6.03 15.80
N PHE A 301 12.05 6.63 15.22
CA PHE A 301 11.32 7.71 15.87
C PHE A 301 10.35 7.17 16.94
N ILE A 302 10.24 7.87 18.06
CA ILE A 302 9.25 7.61 19.09
C ILE A 302 8.10 8.61 18.94
N ASN A 303 6.94 8.13 18.50
CA ASN A 303 5.73 8.94 18.46
C ASN A 303 5.03 8.88 19.82
N LYS A 304 5.23 9.90 20.66
CA LYS A 304 4.63 10.02 22.00
C LYS A 304 3.10 9.86 22.02
N GLU A 305 2.43 10.19 20.92
CA GLU A 305 0.97 10.11 20.81
C GLU A 305 0.45 8.66 20.74
N THR A 306 1.33 7.68 20.52
CA THR A 306 0.99 6.24 20.47
C THR A 306 1.07 5.56 21.84
N PHE A 307 1.66 6.21 22.85
CA PHE A 307 1.81 5.66 24.19
C PHE A 307 0.60 6.01 25.06
N VAL A 308 0.18 5.06 25.89
CA VAL A 308 -1.00 5.21 26.77
C VAL A 308 -0.72 6.15 27.94
N ASP A 309 0.49 6.07 28.50
CA ASP A 309 0.99 6.94 29.55
C ASP A 309 1.82 8.06 28.92
N LEU A 310 1.62 9.29 29.38
CA LEU A 310 2.38 10.46 28.93
C LEU A 310 3.67 10.66 29.74
N ASN A 311 3.77 10.02 30.91
CA ASN A 311 4.92 10.06 31.80
C ASN A 311 5.70 8.74 31.72
N TYR A 312 6.09 8.36 30.51
CA TYR A 312 6.91 7.16 30.30
C TYR A 312 8.40 7.44 30.59
N ASP A 313 9.13 6.38 30.92
CA ASP A 313 10.55 6.40 31.26
C ASP A 313 11.41 6.62 30.00
N THR A 314 12.23 7.66 29.99
CA THR A 314 13.10 8.02 28.85
C THR A 314 14.56 7.55 29.01
N THR A 315 14.88 6.77 30.05
CA THR A 315 16.26 6.34 30.36
C THR A 315 16.93 5.54 29.24
N ASN A 316 16.17 4.89 28.36
CA ASN A 316 16.69 4.15 27.20
C ASN A 316 16.77 4.97 25.90
N TYR A 317 16.51 6.28 25.94
CA TYR A 317 16.72 7.13 24.78
C TYR A 317 18.19 7.14 24.35
N SER A 318 18.40 7.15 23.04
CA SER A 318 19.72 7.23 22.42
C SER A 318 19.67 8.17 21.22
N SER A 319 20.81 8.46 20.59
CA SER A 319 20.85 9.23 19.35
C SER A 319 20.10 8.56 18.19
N LEU A 320 19.93 7.23 18.22
CA LEU A 320 19.27 6.46 17.17
C LEU A 320 17.83 6.05 17.54
N CYS A 321 17.37 6.33 18.75
CA CYS A 321 16.00 6.04 19.16
C CYS A 321 15.56 7.04 20.24
N ASN A 322 14.66 7.96 19.86
CA ASN A 322 14.05 8.98 20.72
C ASN A 322 12.95 9.73 19.93
N GLU A 323 12.41 10.81 20.50
CA GLU A 323 11.34 11.65 19.92
C GLU A 323 11.83 13.01 19.36
N ASN A 324 13.12 13.20 19.12
CA ASN A 324 13.68 14.48 18.69
C ASN A 324 13.33 14.83 17.23
N HIS A 325 13.48 16.11 16.89
CA HIS A 325 13.17 16.63 15.55
C HIS A 325 14.00 15.98 14.43
N GLN A 326 15.25 15.60 14.71
CA GLN A 326 16.09 14.93 13.72
C GLN A 326 15.52 13.56 13.34
N LEU A 327 15.14 12.73 14.31
CA LEU A 327 14.50 11.44 14.04
C LEU A 327 13.10 11.63 13.46
N GLN A 328 12.35 12.65 13.89
CA GLN A 328 11.05 12.98 13.30
C GLN A 328 11.16 13.25 11.80
N THR A 329 12.24 13.87 11.33
CA THR A 329 12.40 14.23 9.92
C THR A 329 13.12 13.19 9.09
N GLN A 330 14.05 12.43 9.69
CA GLN A 330 14.96 11.54 8.96
C GLN A 330 14.72 10.05 9.18
N ALA A 331 14.10 9.63 10.28
CA ALA A 331 13.91 8.21 10.55
C ALA A 331 12.84 7.64 9.60
N ASN A 332 13.14 6.51 8.97
CA ASN A 332 12.19 5.84 8.06
C ASN A 332 11.19 4.96 8.82
N PHE A 333 11.45 4.71 10.10
CA PHE A 333 10.67 3.83 10.97
C PHE A 333 10.33 4.53 12.29
N GLU A 334 9.23 4.11 12.89
CA GLU A 334 8.87 4.46 14.26
C GLU A 334 8.57 3.20 15.09
N GLN A 335 8.69 3.32 16.41
CA GLN A 335 8.25 2.25 17.32
C GLN A 335 6.74 2.08 17.18
N PHE A 336 6.30 0.84 17.03
CA PHE A 336 4.90 0.49 16.80
C PHE A 336 4.36 -0.35 17.94
N ILE A 337 3.16 0.01 18.37
CA ILE A 337 2.37 -0.70 19.37
C ILE A 337 1.06 -1.08 18.67
N SER A 338 0.79 -2.38 18.50
CA SER A 338 -0.49 -2.78 17.91
C SER A 338 -1.64 -2.45 18.86
N SER A 339 -2.84 -2.22 18.30
CA SER A 339 -4.04 -2.13 19.14
C SER A 339 -4.27 -3.46 19.87
N PHE A 340 -4.54 -3.39 21.17
CA PHE A 340 -4.92 -4.55 21.99
C PHE A 340 -5.94 -4.15 23.03
N ASN A 341 -6.75 -5.11 23.48
CA ASN A 341 -7.63 -4.92 24.62
C ASN A 341 -6.79 -5.01 25.91
N ALA A 342 -6.62 -3.89 26.62
CA ALA A 342 -5.86 -3.82 27.86
C ALA A 342 -6.44 -4.69 29.00
N HIS A 343 -7.70 -5.12 28.90
CA HIS A 343 -8.33 -6.04 29.84
C HIS A 343 -8.16 -7.51 29.45
N PHE A 344 -7.60 -7.80 28.27
CA PHE A 344 -7.30 -9.17 27.88
C PHE A 344 -6.19 -9.72 28.77
N THR A 345 -6.41 -10.92 29.30
CA THR A 345 -5.44 -11.59 30.17
C THR A 345 -5.17 -13.01 29.68
N PHE A 346 -3.91 -13.43 29.78
CA PHE A 346 -3.48 -14.81 29.60
C PHE A 346 -3.57 -15.55 30.92
N ASN A 347 -4.03 -16.81 30.90
CA ASN A 347 -3.92 -17.72 32.03
C ASN A 347 -2.59 -18.47 31.93
N ASN A 348 -1.60 -18.06 32.72
CA ASN A 348 -0.27 -18.67 32.71
C ASN A 348 -0.12 -19.69 33.84
N VAL A 349 0.64 -20.75 33.53
CA VAL A 349 1.20 -21.63 34.56
C VAL A 349 2.27 -20.80 35.31
N PRO A 350 2.25 -20.75 36.66
CA PRO A 350 3.16 -19.93 37.47
C PRO A 350 4.55 -20.57 37.57
N ILE A 351 5.16 -20.86 36.43
CA ILE A 351 6.47 -21.48 36.31
C ILE A 351 7.31 -20.63 35.37
N ILE A 352 8.49 -20.29 35.83
CA ILE A 352 9.51 -19.61 35.02
C ILE A 352 10.46 -20.69 34.51
N ALA A 353 10.47 -20.87 33.20
CA ALA A 353 11.37 -21.82 32.57
C ALA A 353 11.81 -21.36 31.19
N ASP A 354 13.03 -21.73 30.82
CA ASP A 354 13.56 -21.50 29.48
C ASP A 354 13.04 -22.57 28.50
N VAL A 355 11.93 -22.25 27.84
CA VAL A 355 11.31 -23.12 26.85
C VAL A 355 12.23 -23.31 25.64
N ASN A 356 12.82 -22.23 25.14
CA ASN A 356 13.63 -22.25 23.92
C ASN A 356 15.00 -22.92 24.13
N GLY A 357 15.56 -22.84 25.34
CA GLY A 357 16.77 -23.55 25.75
C GLY A 357 16.56 -25.04 26.01
N ASN A 358 15.36 -25.58 25.78
CA ASN A 358 14.99 -26.99 25.98
C ASN A 358 15.14 -27.47 27.44
N LYS A 359 14.97 -26.56 28.41
CA LYS A 359 14.99 -26.91 29.85
C LYS A 359 13.61 -27.27 30.40
N TYR A 360 12.56 -27.14 29.59
CA TYR A 360 11.18 -27.40 29.98
C TYR A 360 10.48 -28.20 28.89
N SER A 361 10.23 -29.48 29.18
CA SER A 361 9.68 -30.43 28.22
C SER A 361 8.15 -30.39 28.19
N LYS A 362 7.56 -31.04 27.18
CA LYS A 362 6.11 -31.27 27.12
C LYS A 362 5.61 -32.09 28.32
N LYS A 363 6.43 -33.02 28.84
CA LYS A 363 6.11 -33.79 30.05
C LYS A 363 6.05 -32.87 31.28
N ASP A 364 7.01 -31.97 31.42
CA ASP A 364 7.05 -31.00 32.52
C ASP A 364 5.85 -30.05 32.47
N TYR A 365 5.49 -29.59 31.27
CA TYR A 365 4.28 -28.80 31.05
C TYR A 365 3.01 -29.53 31.51
N ASN A 366 2.81 -30.77 31.06
CA ASN A 366 1.64 -31.57 31.45
C ASN A 366 1.62 -31.86 32.98
N ASN A 367 2.77 -32.15 33.58
CA ASN A 367 2.89 -32.33 35.03
C ASN A 367 2.54 -31.05 35.79
N SER A 368 2.88 -29.89 35.23
CA SER A 368 2.57 -28.61 35.85
C SER A 368 1.09 -28.27 35.75
N LEU A 369 0.45 -28.57 34.62
CA LEU A 369 -1.01 -28.43 34.47
C LEU A 369 -1.80 -29.27 35.48
N THR A 370 -1.29 -30.45 35.84
CA THR A 370 -1.97 -31.34 36.81
C THR A 370 -1.71 -30.93 38.27
N LYS A 371 -0.53 -30.38 38.57
CA LYS A 371 -0.15 -29.95 39.93
C LYS A 371 -0.63 -28.55 40.28
N THR A 372 -0.74 -27.66 39.31
CA THR A 372 -1.16 -26.28 39.53
C THR A 372 -2.67 -26.17 39.39
N HIS A 373 -3.36 -25.86 40.49
CA HIS A 373 -4.81 -25.58 40.49
C HIS A 373 -5.14 -24.07 40.38
N GLN A 374 -4.13 -23.20 40.33
CA GLN A 374 -4.29 -21.75 40.26
C GLN A 374 -3.39 -21.15 39.16
N PHE A 375 -4.00 -20.80 38.03
CA PHE A 375 -3.34 -20.04 36.97
C PHE A 375 -3.17 -18.57 37.38
N ILE A 376 -2.08 -17.94 36.95
CA ILE A 376 -1.88 -16.49 37.10
C ILE A 376 -2.39 -15.80 35.85
N LYS A 377 -3.31 -14.85 36.04
CA LYS A 377 -3.78 -13.97 34.96
C LYS A 377 -2.78 -12.84 34.75
N THR A 378 -2.24 -12.72 33.54
CA THR A 378 -1.33 -11.63 33.18
C THR A 378 -1.89 -10.85 32.01
N PRO A 379 -1.89 -9.51 32.02
CA PRO A 379 -2.31 -8.73 30.87
C PRO A 379 -1.28 -8.80 29.72
N ILE A 380 -1.69 -8.37 28.53
CA ILE A 380 -0.75 -7.91 27.50
C ILE A 380 -0.25 -6.54 27.93
N GLU A 381 1.06 -6.32 27.88
CA GLU A 381 1.65 -5.03 28.25
C GLU A 381 2.40 -4.40 27.09
N VAL A 382 2.69 -3.11 27.21
CA VAL A 382 3.61 -2.37 26.37
C VAL A 382 4.74 -1.84 27.24
N SER A 383 5.91 -1.62 26.65
CA SER A 383 7.00 -1.00 27.40
C SER A 383 6.60 0.40 27.87
N ASN A 384 6.82 0.66 29.16
CA ASN A 384 6.73 2.00 29.73
C ASN A 384 8.04 2.78 29.56
N CYS A 385 9.02 2.21 28.86
CA CYS A 385 10.28 2.83 28.52
C CYS A 385 10.54 2.59 27.02
N PRO A 386 10.20 3.55 26.13
CA PRO A 386 10.46 3.40 24.70
C PRO A 386 11.94 3.16 24.44
N CYS A 387 12.28 2.58 23.29
CA CYS A 387 13.65 2.19 22.91
C CYS A 387 14.28 1.06 23.77
N LYS A 388 13.70 0.68 24.90
CA LYS A 388 14.18 -0.47 25.70
C LYS A 388 14.08 -1.80 24.96
N THR A 389 13.01 -1.98 24.19
CA THR A 389 12.71 -3.20 23.44
C THR A 389 13.08 -3.10 21.95
N ILE A 390 13.60 -1.95 21.53
CA ILE A 390 13.93 -1.64 20.13
C ILE A 390 15.36 -1.13 20.06
N MET A 391 16.26 -1.94 19.48
CA MET A 391 17.68 -1.57 19.35
C MET A 391 18.05 -1.41 17.87
N PRO A 392 18.06 -0.18 17.34
CA PRO A 392 18.58 0.08 16.01
C PRO A 392 20.11 -0.09 15.96
N ASP A 393 20.61 -0.63 14.85
CA ASP A 393 22.02 -0.75 14.54
C ASP A 393 22.25 -0.13 13.16
N SER A 394 22.78 1.11 13.19
CA SER A 394 23.01 1.88 11.97
C SER A 394 24.17 1.36 11.14
N VAL A 395 25.13 0.66 11.74
CA VAL A 395 26.32 0.12 11.07
C VAL A 395 25.92 -1.06 10.19
N ASN A 396 25.08 -1.95 10.72
CA ASN A 396 24.62 -3.14 10.00
C ASN A 396 23.28 -2.94 9.29
N ASN A 397 22.71 -1.73 9.34
CA ASN A 397 21.40 -1.38 8.80
C ASN A 397 20.31 -2.40 9.20
N LYS A 398 20.17 -2.63 10.50
CA LYS A 398 19.20 -3.56 11.08
C LYS A 398 18.57 -2.98 12.34
N VAL A 399 17.50 -3.62 12.79
CA VAL A 399 16.89 -3.36 14.10
C VAL A 399 16.63 -4.69 14.79
N ALA A 400 16.88 -4.73 16.10
CA ALA A 400 16.54 -5.88 16.93
C ALA A 400 15.37 -5.53 17.84
N LEU A 401 14.40 -6.44 17.92
CA LEU A 401 13.21 -6.34 18.75
C LEU A 401 13.31 -7.36 19.89
N PHE A 402 13.07 -6.94 21.12
CA PHE A 402 13.25 -7.78 22.30
C PHE A 402 11.99 -7.78 23.16
N ASN A 403 11.51 -8.99 23.49
CA ASN A 403 10.56 -9.16 24.58
C ASN A 403 11.35 -9.37 25.88
N PRO A 404 11.06 -8.65 26.98
CA PRO A 404 11.74 -8.89 28.25
C PRO A 404 11.54 -10.33 28.75
N ALA A 405 12.55 -10.86 29.42
CA ALA A 405 12.43 -12.13 30.13
C ALA A 405 11.50 -11.97 31.35
N VAL A 406 10.73 -13.02 31.62
CA VAL A 406 9.93 -13.15 32.85
C VAL A 406 10.87 -13.27 34.06
N LYS A 407 10.51 -12.63 35.18
CA LYS A 407 11.25 -12.69 36.46
C LYS A 407 10.33 -13.18 37.58
N ASP A 408 10.91 -13.72 38.65
CA ASP A 408 10.17 -14.01 39.88
C ASP A 408 9.46 -12.72 40.31
N THR A 409 8.12 -12.77 40.42
CA THR A 409 7.20 -11.64 40.65
C THR A 409 6.85 -10.73 39.47
N ASN A 410 7.35 -10.98 38.25
CA ASN A 410 6.99 -10.19 37.06
C ASN A 410 6.80 -11.06 35.81
N TYR A 411 5.56 -11.51 35.61
CA TYR A 411 5.13 -12.37 34.50
C TYR A 411 4.72 -11.55 33.26
N ARG A 412 5.66 -10.77 32.74
CA ARG A 412 5.42 -9.81 31.66
C ARG A 412 5.64 -10.41 30.28
N LYS A 413 4.73 -10.11 29.35
CA LYS A 413 4.93 -10.25 27.91
C LYS A 413 4.55 -8.94 27.25
N GLU A 414 5.46 -8.38 26.46
CA GLU A 414 5.25 -7.08 25.83
C GLU A 414 4.82 -7.22 24.36
N ASN A 415 3.97 -6.32 23.89
CA ASN A 415 3.75 -6.03 22.49
C ASN A 415 4.90 -5.16 21.98
N VAL A 416 5.66 -5.66 21.00
CA VAL A 416 6.88 -5.02 20.51
C VAL A 416 6.85 -5.02 18.99
N GLY A 417 7.00 -3.84 18.39
CA GLY A 417 7.01 -3.70 16.94
C GLY A 417 7.67 -2.41 16.48
N ILE A 418 7.88 -2.35 15.17
CA ILE A 418 8.23 -1.14 14.42
C ILE A 418 7.34 -1.06 13.18
N ILE A 419 7.17 0.14 12.65
CA ILE A 419 6.42 0.39 11.41
C ILE A 419 7.17 1.39 10.54
N THR A 420 7.05 1.23 9.22
CA THR A 420 7.53 2.24 8.26
C THR A 420 6.68 3.51 8.36
N ARG A 421 7.31 4.68 8.27
CA ARG A 421 6.60 5.97 8.36
C ARG A 421 6.03 6.44 7.02
N HIS A 422 6.50 5.86 5.92
CA HIS A 422 6.02 6.14 4.56
C HIS A 422 5.10 5.04 4.05
N GLY A 423 3.83 5.37 3.80
CA GLY A 423 2.87 4.45 3.22
C GLY A 423 3.07 4.33 1.70
N LEU A 424 3.24 3.10 1.22
CA LEU A 424 3.21 2.76 -0.21
C LEU A 424 1.99 1.88 -0.46
N THR A 425 1.36 2.03 -1.63
CA THR A 425 0.25 1.16 -2.07
C THR A 425 0.69 0.36 -3.28
N TYR A 426 0.35 -0.92 -3.27
CA TYR A 426 0.77 -1.93 -4.23
C TYR A 426 2.29 -2.09 -4.31
N GLY A 427 2.74 -3.32 -4.58
CA GLY A 427 4.16 -3.62 -4.55
C GLY A 427 4.47 -5.04 -4.13
N LYS A 428 5.75 -5.39 -4.24
CA LYS A 428 6.34 -6.57 -3.59
C LYS A 428 7.05 -6.10 -2.30
N TYR A 429 6.39 -6.27 -1.18
CA TYR A 429 6.94 -5.96 0.14
C TYR A 429 7.73 -7.18 0.59
N SER A 430 9.06 -7.08 0.60
CA SER A 430 9.98 -8.17 0.96
C SER A 430 10.69 -7.84 2.26
N ILE A 431 10.58 -8.71 3.25
CA ILE A 431 11.14 -8.55 4.59
C ILE A 431 12.14 -9.68 4.82
N LYS A 432 13.38 -9.32 5.14
CA LYS A 432 14.43 -10.24 5.61
C LYS A 432 14.45 -10.17 7.14
N ALA A 433 14.05 -11.24 7.82
CA ALA A 433 13.90 -11.23 9.28
C ALA A 433 14.41 -12.51 9.94
N LYS A 434 15.02 -12.35 11.11
CA LYS A 434 15.28 -13.45 12.06
C LYS A 434 14.23 -13.42 13.15
N LEU A 435 13.18 -14.22 12.97
CA LEU A 435 12.10 -14.32 13.95
C LEU A 435 12.45 -15.38 15.03
N PRO A 436 11.96 -15.21 16.27
CA PRO A 436 12.20 -16.19 17.33
C PRO A 436 11.51 -17.52 16.99
N LYS A 437 12.18 -18.63 17.31
CA LYS A 437 11.58 -19.98 17.28
C LYS A 437 10.31 -19.98 18.12
N LEU A 438 9.29 -20.69 17.69
CA LEU A 438 8.04 -20.83 18.44
C LEU A 438 7.97 -22.14 19.21
N LEU A 439 8.58 -23.21 18.68
CA LEU A 439 8.64 -24.53 19.29
C LEU A 439 10.05 -24.87 19.76
N ASN A 440 10.12 -25.55 20.90
CA ASN A 440 11.33 -26.24 21.35
C ASN A 440 11.42 -27.68 20.80
N LYS A 441 12.46 -28.43 21.17
CA LYS A 441 12.68 -29.82 20.70
C LYS A 441 11.58 -30.80 21.13
N ASP A 442 10.89 -30.51 22.24
CA ASP A 442 9.74 -31.28 22.72
C ASP A 442 8.39 -30.80 22.13
N LEU A 443 8.44 -29.93 21.11
CA LEU A 443 7.30 -29.37 20.41
C LEU A 443 6.40 -28.49 21.31
N LEU A 444 6.96 -27.95 22.39
CA LEU A 444 6.27 -27.02 23.29
C LEU A 444 6.34 -25.60 22.72
N TRP A 445 5.18 -24.96 22.63
CA TRP A 445 5.07 -23.56 22.20
C TRP A 445 5.46 -22.61 23.33
N ASN A 446 6.30 -21.62 23.03
CA ASN A 446 6.72 -20.58 23.99
C ASN A 446 5.67 -19.47 24.21
N GLY A 447 4.55 -19.49 23.50
CA GLY A 447 3.48 -18.53 23.65
C GLY A 447 3.77 -17.16 23.04
N LEU A 448 4.65 -17.10 22.02
CA LEU A 448 4.83 -15.95 21.14
C LEU A 448 4.07 -16.14 19.83
N THR A 449 3.59 -15.03 19.27
CA THR A 449 3.12 -14.93 17.89
C THR A 449 4.05 -13.97 17.17
N ASN A 450 4.55 -14.36 16.01
CA ASN A 450 5.33 -13.46 15.14
C ASN A 450 4.42 -12.95 14.03
N ALA A 451 4.53 -11.67 13.66
CA ALA A 451 3.67 -11.12 12.62
C ALA A 451 4.38 -10.10 11.73
N ILE A 452 3.93 -10.01 10.48
CA ILE A 452 4.34 -9.02 9.48
C ILE A 452 3.06 -8.47 8.86
N TRP A 453 2.88 -7.16 8.95
CA TRP A 453 1.65 -6.50 8.55
C TRP A 453 1.89 -5.43 7.50
N LEU A 454 1.01 -5.37 6.51
CA LEU A 454 0.73 -4.14 5.76
C LEU A 454 -0.56 -3.56 6.34
N ILE A 455 -0.45 -2.44 7.05
CA ILE A 455 -1.57 -1.78 7.71
C ILE A 455 -1.74 -0.35 7.22
N TYR A 456 -2.98 0.11 7.22
CA TYR A 456 -3.39 1.43 6.79
C TYR A 456 -2.64 2.58 7.47
N GLN A 457 -2.57 3.71 6.75
CA GLN A 457 -2.32 5.01 7.36
C GLN A 457 -3.66 5.68 7.64
N ASN A 458 -3.82 6.23 8.85
CA ASN A 458 -5.08 6.84 9.26
C ASN A 458 -5.27 8.22 8.58
N GLY A 459 -6.45 8.42 8.00
CA GLY A 459 -6.87 9.70 7.43
C GLY A 459 -8.04 9.55 6.45
N GLU A 460 -8.88 10.58 6.34
CA GLU A 460 -10.01 10.61 5.41
C GLU A 460 -9.57 10.52 3.93
N TRP A 461 -8.34 10.95 3.65
CA TRP A 461 -7.70 10.87 2.34
C TRP A 461 -7.33 9.43 1.92
N ASN A 462 -7.28 8.48 2.86
CA ASN A 462 -6.85 7.11 2.64
C ASN A 462 -8.01 6.11 2.72
N LYS A 463 -9.22 6.52 2.36
CA LYS A 463 -10.38 5.63 2.32
C LYS A 463 -10.23 4.59 1.21
N ARG A 464 -10.69 3.38 1.51
CA ARG A 464 -10.92 2.32 0.51
C ARG A 464 -12.02 2.76 -0.45
N ARG A 465 -12.08 2.14 -1.62
CA ARG A 465 -13.24 2.26 -2.52
C ARG A 465 -14.50 1.88 -1.75
N ASN A 466 -15.58 2.63 -1.96
CA ASN A 466 -16.86 2.38 -1.32
C ASN A 466 -17.31 0.94 -1.60
N CYS A 467 -17.73 0.24 -0.56
CA CYS A 467 -18.38 -1.05 -0.73
C CYS A 467 -19.78 -0.79 -1.32
N SER A 468 -20.01 -1.25 -2.55
CA SER A 468 -21.11 -0.87 -3.42
C SER A 468 -22.47 -1.45 -3.02
N THR A 469 -22.50 -2.47 -2.17
CA THR A 469 -23.74 -3.12 -1.72
C THR A 469 -24.51 -2.27 -0.69
N LYS A 470 -25.76 -2.65 -0.42
CA LYS A 470 -26.65 -1.95 0.54
C LYS A 470 -26.10 -1.89 1.96
N ASN A 471 -25.30 -2.88 2.35
CA ASN A 471 -24.85 -3.01 3.73
C ASN A 471 -23.59 -2.17 3.94
N GLY A 472 -22.54 -2.33 3.13
CA GLY A 472 -21.25 -1.64 3.33
C GLY A 472 -20.26 -2.52 4.10
N PHE A 473 -19.17 -1.92 4.60
CA PHE A 473 -18.16 -2.61 5.41
C PHE A 473 -18.68 -2.94 6.81
N VAL A 474 -18.34 -4.14 7.30
CA VAL A 474 -18.51 -4.48 8.71
C VAL A 474 -17.39 -3.83 9.52
N PRO A 475 -17.69 -3.04 10.58
CA PRO A 475 -16.66 -2.42 11.40
C PRO A 475 -15.70 -3.46 11.99
N LYS A 476 -14.39 -3.14 11.98
CA LYS A 476 -13.36 -3.98 12.63
C LYS A 476 -13.65 -4.21 14.12
N THR A 477 -14.37 -3.30 14.77
CA THR A 477 -14.75 -3.38 16.18
C THR A 477 -15.99 -4.25 16.43
N TYR A 478 -16.71 -4.68 15.39
CA TYR A 478 -17.85 -5.57 15.55
C TYR A 478 -17.41 -6.95 16.05
N ASN A 479 -18.03 -7.42 17.13
CA ASN A 479 -17.62 -8.62 17.86
C ASN A 479 -18.63 -9.78 17.72
N GLY A 480 -19.56 -9.70 16.77
CA GLY A 480 -20.59 -10.72 16.55
C GLY A 480 -21.85 -10.56 17.41
N ASN A 481 -21.94 -9.55 18.28
CA ASN A 481 -23.08 -9.32 19.15
C ASN A 481 -23.82 -8.02 18.82
N GLY A 482 -25.15 -8.10 18.70
CA GLY A 482 -26.01 -6.95 18.45
C GLY A 482 -26.05 -6.51 16.99
N ASP A 483 -26.69 -5.36 16.75
CA ASP A 483 -26.87 -4.78 15.42
C ASP A 483 -25.55 -4.31 14.81
N ILE A 484 -25.41 -4.53 13.50
CA ILE A 484 -24.22 -4.12 12.75
C ILE A 484 -24.42 -2.70 12.23
N ASN A 485 -23.62 -1.77 12.74
CA ASN A 485 -23.52 -0.42 12.20
C ASN A 485 -22.56 -0.42 11.01
N TYR A 486 -23.05 -0.89 9.86
CA TYR A 486 -22.22 -0.93 8.66
C TYR A 486 -21.73 0.46 8.25
N MET A 487 -20.55 0.50 7.64
CA MET A 487 -19.91 1.73 7.17
C MET A 487 -19.77 1.68 5.65
N ARG A 488 -20.28 2.70 4.95
CA ARG A 488 -20.07 2.86 3.49
C ARG A 488 -18.59 3.01 3.13
N GLU A 489 -17.84 3.65 4.01
CA GLU A 489 -16.47 4.06 3.81
C GLU A 489 -15.64 3.68 5.03
N THR A 490 -14.38 3.33 4.79
CA THR A 490 -13.40 3.07 5.85
C THR A 490 -12.00 3.26 5.30
N ASN A 491 -11.08 3.71 6.15
CA ASN A 491 -9.66 3.76 5.81
C ASN A 491 -8.89 2.54 6.32
N TYR A 492 -9.54 1.64 7.06
CA TYR A 492 -8.88 0.46 7.60
C TYR A 492 -8.64 -0.58 6.50
N SER A 493 -7.38 -0.92 6.32
CA SER A 493 -6.88 -2.03 5.52
C SER A 493 -5.77 -2.74 6.29
N GLU A 494 -5.76 -4.07 6.21
CA GLU A 494 -4.77 -4.92 6.86
C GLU A 494 -4.56 -6.18 6.02
N ILE A 495 -3.31 -6.45 5.66
CA ILE A 495 -2.86 -7.67 5.00
C ILE A 495 -1.74 -8.22 5.86
N ASP A 496 -1.89 -9.43 6.38
CA ASP A 496 -0.97 -9.97 7.36
C ASP A 496 -0.36 -11.32 6.96
N ILE A 497 0.81 -11.56 7.54
CA ILE A 497 1.36 -12.88 7.83
C ILE A 497 1.41 -12.98 9.36
N GLU A 498 0.66 -13.89 9.96
CA GLU A 498 0.85 -14.25 11.37
C GLU A 498 1.37 -15.69 11.49
N ILE A 499 2.32 -15.92 12.38
CA ILE A 499 2.93 -17.23 12.57
C ILE A 499 2.68 -17.67 14.00
N VAL A 500 1.91 -18.75 14.14
CA VAL A 500 1.42 -19.23 15.43
C VAL A 500 1.38 -20.75 15.49
N LYS A 501 1.46 -21.32 16.68
CA LYS A 501 1.15 -22.74 16.89
C LYS A 501 -0.37 -22.92 16.98
N ALA A 502 -0.97 -23.45 15.92
CA ALA A 502 -2.41 -23.74 15.84
C ALA A 502 -2.69 -25.05 15.07
N ALA A 503 -3.94 -25.51 15.12
CA ALA A 503 -4.44 -26.59 14.27
C ALA A 503 -4.44 -26.17 12.79
N ARG A 504 -4.15 -27.11 11.89
CA ARG A 504 -4.16 -26.86 10.44
C ARG A 504 -5.57 -26.59 9.97
N TYR A 505 -6.52 -27.43 10.36
CA TYR A 505 -7.90 -27.33 9.93
C TYR A 505 -8.75 -26.58 10.95
N TRP A 506 -9.79 -25.89 10.46
CA TRP A 506 -10.74 -25.17 11.30
C TRP A 506 -11.67 -26.12 12.09
N PRO A 507 -12.47 -25.62 13.05
CA PRO A 507 -13.49 -26.41 13.75
C PRO A 507 -14.56 -26.98 12.80
N ALA A 508 -15.33 -27.98 13.26
CA ALA A 508 -16.37 -28.64 12.45
C ALA A 508 -17.47 -27.66 11.96
N SER A 509 -17.74 -26.60 12.72
CA SER A 509 -18.64 -25.51 12.31
C SER A 509 -18.25 -24.89 10.97
N SER A 510 -16.95 -24.79 10.67
CA SER A 510 -16.42 -24.28 9.40
C SER A 510 -16.63 -25.21 8.20
N TYR A 511 -17.07 -26.46 8.45
CA TYR A 511 -17.37 -27.48 7.45
C TYR A 511 -18.88 -27.81 7.41
N GLY A 512 -19.73 -26.80 7.67
CA GLY A 512 -21.18 -26.96 7.71
C GLY A 512 -21.69 -27.69 8.95
N GLY A 513 -20.90 -27.72 10.03
CA GLY A 513 -21.24 -28.40 11.28
C GLY A 513 -21.06 -29.93 11.26
N ASP A 514 -20.59 -30.48 10.15
CA ASP A 514 -20.44 -31.93 9.96
C ASP A 514 -18.99 -32.38 10.23
N LEU A 515 -18.79 -33.07 11.35
CA LEU A 515 -17.50 -33.64 11.76
C LEU A 515 -16.90 -34.59 10.71
N SER A 516 -17.72 -35.26 9.90
CA SER A 516 -17.23 -36.17 8.85
C SER A 516 -16.59 -35.43 7.67
N LYS A 517 -16.97 -34.17 7.45
CA LYS A 517 -16.41 -33.30 6.41
C LYS A 517 -15.13 -32.59 6.84
N LYS A 518 -14.89 -32.50 8.15
CA LYS A 518 -13.66 -31.91 8.68
C LYS A 518 -12.47 -32.86 8.43
N PRO A 519 -11.41 -32.42 7.74
CA PRO A 519 -10.20 -33.22 7.60
C PRO A 519 -9.54 -33.51 8.96
N LYS A 520 -8.93 -34.70 9.09
CA LYS A 520 -8.17 -35.06 10.29
C LYS A 520 -6.84 -34.29 10.31
N GLU A 521 -6.45 -33.80 11.49
CA GLU A 521 -5.15 -33.18 11.69
C GLU A 521 -4.03 -34.18 11.38
N PRO A 522 -3.07 -33.86 10.50
CA PRO A 522 -1.96 -34.75 10.21
C PRO A 522 -1.02 -34.86 11.41
N VAL A 523 -0.63 -36.08 11.79
CA VAL A 523 0.38 -36.29 12.84
C VAL A 523 1.72 -35.63 12.47
N SER A 524 2.01 -35.55 11.17
CA SER A 524 3.19 -34.88 10.61
C SER A 524 3.19 -33.35 10.78
N ASP A 525 2.11 -32.74 11.25
CA ASP A 525 2.04 -31.30 11.55
C ASP A 525 2.36 -30.99 13.02
N SER A 526 2.70 -32.01 13.82
CA SER A 526 3.05 -31.86 15.24
C SER A 526 4.21 -30.88 15.47
N ASN A 527 5.25 -30.93 14.64
CA ASN A 527 6.42 -30.05 14.65
C ASN A 527 6.30 -28.82 13.75
N LYS A 528 5.12 -28.60 13.17
CA LYS A 528 4.85 -27.44 12.32
C LYS A 528 4.17 -26.32 13.08
N VAL A 529 4.38 -25.11 12.59
CA VAL A 529 3.61 -23.91 12.92
C VAL A 529 2.75 -23.53 11.72
N MET A 530 1.72 -22.74 11.96
CA MET A 530 0.85 -22.24 10.90
C MET A 530 1.29 -20.84 10.56
N VAL A 531 1.68 -20.65 9.30
CA VAL A 531 1.83 -19.33 8.68
C VAL A 531 0.46 -18.98 8.12
N THR A 532 -0.28 -18.12 8.81
CA THR A 532 -1.54 -17.58 8.31
C THR A 532 -1.24 -16.50 7.28
N TYR A 533 -2.13 -16.38 6.30
CA TYR A 533 -2.14 -15.29 5.35
C TYR A 533 -3.57 -14.75 5.30
N THR A 534 -3.74 -13.50 5.69
CA THR A 534 -5.07 -12.90 5.89
C THR A 534 -5.21 -11.61 5.12
N ASN A 535 -6.38 -11.43 4.51
CA ASN A 535 -6.85 -10.14 4.01
C ASN A 535 -8.04 -9.68 4.85
N TRP A 536 -7.93 -8.53 5.51
CA TRP A 536 -9.04 -7.89 6.21
C TRP A 536 -9.86 -7.04 5.25
N ASP A 537 -10.73 -7.72 4.49
CA ASP A 537 -11.65 -7.09 3.55
C ASP A 537 -12.90 -6.48 4.19
N LEU A 538 -13.00 -6.59 5.52
CA LEU A 538 -14.09 -6.05 6.32
C LEU A 538 -15.46 -6.56 5.88
N ALA A 539 -15.48 -7.79 5.36
CA ALA A 539 -16.68 -8.45 4.83
C ALA A 539 -17.42 -7.62 3.78
N CYS A 540 -16.69 -6.81 3.00
CA CYS A 540 -17.28 -6.17 1.84
C CYS A 540 -17.71 -7.23 0.82
N ASP A 541 -18.99 -7.23 0.52
CA ASP A 541 -19.70 -8.19 -0.33
C ASP A 541 -19.74 -7.76 -1.82
N ASP A 542 -18.90 -6.79 -2.22
CA ASP A 542 -18.63 -6.48 -3.63
C ASP A 542 -17.94 -7.64 -4.37
N ALA A 543 -17.24 -8.50 -3.62
CA ALA A 543 -16.60 -9.67 -4.19
C ALA A 543 -17.67 -10.68 -4.68
N PRO A 544 -17.70 -11.02 -5.98
CA PRO A 544 -18.80 -11.78 -6.58
C PRO A 544 -18.94 -13.22 -6.06
N LYS A 545 -17.91 -13.76 -5.39
CA LYS A 545 -17.91 -15.11 -4.80
C LYS A 545 -17.54 -15.10 -3.33
N ILE A 546 -18.06 -14.13 -2.55
CA ILE A 546 -17.94 -14.16 -1.10
C ILE A 546 -18.52 -15.47 -0.53
N LYS A 547 -17.79 -16.09 0.40
CA LYS A 547 -18.14 -17.40 0.99
C LYS A 547 -17.78 -17.44 2.46
N ASN A 548 -18.54 -18.26 3.19
CA ASN A 548 -18.31 -18.61 4.59
C ASN A 548 -17.87 -20.07 4.71
N GLY A 549 -17.23 -20.40 5.83
CA GLY A 549 -16.60 -21.70 6.01
C GLY A 549 -15.35 -21.86 5.14
N VAL A 550 -14.94 -23.10 4.93
CA VAL A 550 -13.73 -23.42 4.14
C VAL A 550 -14.06 -23.51 2.65
N PHE A 551 -13.25 -22.85 1.81
CA PHE A 551 -13.36 -22.90 0.35
C PHE A 551 -11.99 -22.90 -0.32
N ASN A 552 -11.95 -23.38 -1.56
CA ASN A 552 -10.72 -23.53 -2.32
C ASN A 552 -10.56 -22.42 -3.38
N ILE A 553 -9.33 -21.97 -3.57
CA ILE A 553 -8.92 -21.11 -4.68
C ILE A 553 -7.66 -21.69 -5.35
N LYS A 554 -7.64 -21.67 -6.68
CA LYS A 554 -6.49 -22.11 -7.47
C LYS A 554 -5.66 -20.91 -7.91
N PHE A 555 -4.35 -21.06 -7.88
CA PHE A 555 -3.41 -20.12 -8.48
C PHE A 555 -2.18 -20.88 -8.95
N GLN A 556 -1.91 -20.78 -10.26
CA GLN A 556 -0.94 -21.65 -10.94
C GLN A 556 -1.26 -23.13 -10.65
N ASP A 557 -0.26 -23.93 -10.32
CA ASP A 557 -0.41 -25.36 -10.00
C ASP A 557 -0.81 -25.62 -8.54
N ASN A 558 -1.06 -24.57 -7.75
CA ASN A 558 -1.38 -24.67 -6.33
C ASN A 558 -2.88 -24.52 -6.06
N ASN A 559 -3.36 -25.20 -5.03
CA ASN A 559 -4.70 -25.05 -4.49
C ASN A 559 -4.61 -24.62 -3.03
N PHE A 560 -5.26 -23.51 -2.69
CA PHE A 560 -5.23 -22.90 -1.36
C PHE A 560 -6.60 -23.02 -0.71
N GLU A 561 -6.61 -23.42 0.57
CA GLU A 561 -7.79 -23.39 1.42
C GLU A 561 -7.87 -22.04 2.13
N LEU A 562 -9.00 -21.36 1.92
CA LEU A 562 -9.38 -20.11 2.55
C LEU A 562 -10.57 -20.33 3.46
N HIS A 563 -10.71 -19.45 4.44
CA HIS A 563 -11.76 -19.53 5.43
C HIS A 563 -12.25 -18.15 5.84
N ARG A 564 -13.58 -18.02 5.98
CA ARG A 564 -14.25 -16.93 6.70
C ARG A 564 -15.21 -17.54 7.73
N TRP A 565 -15.22 -17.04 8.96
CA TRP A 565 -16.01 -17.64 10.05
C TRP A 565 -17.51 -17.61 9.77
N ASP A 566 -18.02 -16.47 9.32
CA ASP A 566 -19.42 -16.23 9.00
C ASP A 566 -19.54 -15.06 8.01
N THR A 567 -20.76 -14.63 7.71
CA THR A 567 -21.03 -13.56 6.73
C THR A 567 -20.47 -12.21 7.15
N TRP A 568 -20.29 -11.98 8.45
CA TRP A 568 -19.92 -10.68 9.02
C TRP A 568 -18.46 -10.62 9.46
N TYR A 569 -17.80 -11.78 9.58
CA TYR A 569 -16.42 -11.84 9.97
C TYR A 569 -15.54 -11.11 8.95
N GLN A 570 -14.72 -10.19 9.45
CA GLN A 570 -14.11 -9.11 8.68
C GLN A 570 -12.89 -9.52 7.86
N ALA A 571 -12.58 -10.81 7.77
CA ALA A 571 -11.36 -11.29 7.12
C ALA A 571 -11.52 -12.64 6.43
N VAL A 572 -10.71 -12.84 5.39
CA VAL A 572 -10.48 -14.13 4.75
C VAL A 572 -9.07 -14.58 5.08
N THR A 573 -8.93 -15.75 5.68
CA THR A 573 -7.65 -16.30 6.14
C THR A 573 -7.40 -17.67 5.53
N GLY A 574 -6.18 -17.92 5.07
CA GLY A 574 -5.69 -19.27 4.84
C GLY A 574 -4.54 -19.63 5.77
N LYS A 575 -4.13 -20.90 5.74
CA LYS A 575 -3.07 -21.46 6.60
C LYS A 575 -2.09 -22.29 5.79
N TYR A 576 -0.81 -22.01 5.97
CA TYR A 576 0.28 -22.83 5.44
C TYR A 576 1.07 -23.47 6.59
N ALA A 577 1.08 -24.80 6.64
CA ALA A 577 1.82 -25.54 7.66
C ALA A 577 3.32 -25.58 7.29
N ALA A 578 4.16 -24.96 8.11
CA ALA A 578 5.61 -24.87 7.91
C ALA A 578 6.38 -25.48 9.08
N LEU A 579 7.51 -26.14 8.79
CA LEU A 579 8.38 -26.66 9.85
C LEU A 579 8.97 -25.49 10.65
N ASN A 580 8.94 -25.61 11.98
CA ASN A 580 9.50 -24.60 12.88
C ASN A 580 11.00 -24.36 12.60
N ASP A 581 11.77 -25.42 12.36
CA ASP A 581 13.19 -25.29 12.11
C ASP A 581 13.52 -24.75 10.72
N ASP A 582 12.67 -24.97 9.71
CA ASP A 582 12.86 -24.34 8.38
C ASP A 582 12.71 -22.81 8.47
N LEU A 583 11.67 -22.34 9.17
CA LEU A 583 11.38 -20.91 9.30
C LEU A 583 12.37 -20.15 10.19
N PHE A 584 12.85 -20.81 11.24
CA PHE A 584 13.54 -20.13 12.35
C PHE A 584 14.93 -20.70 12.64
N GLY A 585 15.38 -21.74 11.92
CA GLY A 585 16.66 -22.40 12.13
C GLY A 585 17.85 -21.61 11.58
N GLY A 586 17.71 -21.01 10.40
CA GLY A 586 18.76 -20.21 9.74
C GLY A 586 18.93 -18.79 10.31
N ASP A 587 19.92 -18.05 9.84
CA ASP A 587 20.23 -16.69 10.33
C ASP A 587 19.13 -15.67 10.03
N TYR A 588 18.31 -15.94 9.01
CA TYR A 588 17.13 -15.18 8.64
C TYR A 588 16.21 -16.04 7.78
N TYR A 589 15.04 -15.49 7.47
CA TYR A 589 14.12 -15.99 6.47
C TYR A 589 13.51 -14.80 5.72
N TRP A 590 13.08 -15.02 4.48
CA TRP A 590 12.39 -14.03 3.67
C TRP A 590 10.88 -14.24 3.73
N PHE A 591 10.17 -13.13 3.88
CA PHE A 591 8.72 -13.05 3.83
C PHE A 591 8.36 -12.01 2.77
N GLN A 592 7.39 -12.33 1.93
CA GLN A 592 6.94 -11.43 0.87
C GLN A 592 5.42 -11.39 0.79
N ILE A 593 4.88 -10.18 0.78
CA ILE A 593 3.51 -9.88 0.39
C ILE A 593 3.57 -9.13 -0.92
N GLU A 594 3.02 -9.70 -1.99
CA GLU A 594 2.80 -9.00 -3.24
C GLU A 594 1.35 -8.55 -3.30
N TRP A 595 1.13 -7.24 -3.22
CA TRP A 595 -0.18 -6.62 -3.30
C TRP A 595 -0.34 -5.95 -4.65
N LYS A 596 -1.34 -6.37 -5.41
CA LYS A 596 -1.74 -5.81 -6.70
C LYS A 596 -3.17 -5.28 -6.61
N PRO A 597 -3.63 -4.48 -7.60
CA PRO A 597 -4.98 -3.92 -7.59
C PRO A 597 -6.12 -4.95 -7.49
N GLU A 598 -5.90 -6.18 -7.95
CA GLU A 598 -6.94 -7.22 -8.01
C GLU A 598 -6.57 -8.52 -7.30
N GLU A 599 -5.36 -8.63 -6.74
CA GLU A 599 -4.90 -9.86 -6.09
C GLU A 599 -3.81 -9.61 -5.05
N ILE A 600 -3.70 -10.53 -4.10
CA ILE A 600 -2.63 -10.57 -3.11
C ILE A 600 -2.00 -11.97 -3.12
N ILE A 601 -0.66 -12.02 -3.14
CA ILE A 601 0.11 -13.26 -3.16
C ILE A 601 1.11 -13.23 -2.00
N TRP A 602 1.12 -14.28 -1.20
CA TRP A 602 2.06 -14.45 -0.08
C TRP A 602 3.12 -15.47 -0.42
N ARG A 603 4.38 -15.14 -0.16
CA ARG A 603 5.52 -16.02 -0.37
C ARG A 603 6.48 -15.97 0.80
N ILE A 604 7.18 -17.07 1.02
CA ILE A 604 8.23 -17.17 2.04
C ILE A 604 9.37 -18.05 1.52
N GLY A 605 10.60 -17.89 2.01
CA GLY A 605 11.73 -18.72 1.58
C GLY A 605 13.02 -18.41 2.33
N PRO A 606 14.02 -19.31 2.30
CA PRO A 606 15.31 -19.05 2.92
C PRO A 606 16.06 -17.91 2.22
N GLU A 607 15.86 -17.76 0.91
CA GLU A 607 16.43 -16.70 0.07
C GLU A 607 15.40 -16.06 -0.86
N LYS A 608 15.72 -14.87 -1.36
CA LYS A 608 14.81 -14.06 -2.19
C LYS A 608 14.49 -14.69 -3.54
N ASP A 609 15.39 -15.50 -4.09
CA ASP A 609 15.23 -16.28 -5.32
C ASP A 609 14.64 -17.69 -5.07
N GLN A 610 14.44 -18.07 -3.80
CA GLN A 610 13.92 -19.37 -3.37
C GLN A 610 12.55 -19.24 -2.66
N LEU A 611 11.79 -18.21 -3.00
CA LEU A 611 10.48 -17.96 -2.41
C LEU A 611 9.43 -18.94 -2.95
N LYS A 612 8.73 -19.64 -2.05
CA LYS A 612 7.55 -20.46 -2.37
C LYS A 612 6.27 -19.68 -2.12
N THR A 613 5.29 -19.81 -3.01
CA THR A 613 3.94 -19.29 -2.80
C THR A 613 3.22 -20.09 -1.72
N ILE A 614 2.76 -19.43 -0.67
CA ILE A 614 2.06 -20.05 0.45
C ILE A 614 0.59 -19.66 0.55
N GLY A 615 0.19 -18.57 -0.12
CA GLY A 615 -1.17 -18.06 -0.07
C GLY A 615 -1.51 -17.19 -1.27
N TYR A 616 -2.79 -17.12 -1.59
CA TYR A 616 -3.33 -16.32 -2.68
C TYR A 616 -4.79 -15.96 -2.41
N VAL A 617 -5.17 -14.72 -2.74
CA VAL A 617 -6.56 -14.26 -2.80
C VAL A 617 -6.71 -13.22 -3.91
N ASN A 618 -7.88 -13.10 -4.50
CA ASN A 618 -8.17 -12.11 -5.53
C ASN A 618 -9.55 -11.46 -5.35
N SER A 619 -9.79 -10.43 -6.16
CA SER A 619 -11.01 -9.60 -6.19
C SER A 619 -12.30 -10.39 -6.40
N THR A 620 -12.22 -11.64 -6.86
CA THR A 620 -13.39 -12.51 -7.02
C THR A 620 -13.94 -13.00 -5.67
N TYR A 621 -13.08 -13.20 -4.67
CA TYR A 621 -13.44 -13.83 -3.38
C TYR A 621 -13.33 -12.88 -2.18
N SER A 622 -12.64 -11.76 -2.34
CA SER A 622 -12.36 -10.81 -1.27
C SER A 622 -12.16 -9.42 -1.86
N SER A 623 -12.58 -8.37 -1.15
CA SER A 623 -12.24 -6.99 -1.53
C SER A 623 -10.74 -6.76 -1.28
N ILE A 624 -10.01 -6.40 -2.35
CA ILE A 624 -8.55 -6.20 -2.36
C ILE A 624 -8.19 -4.74 -2.09
#